data_AF-A0A532UNX3-F1
#
_entry.id   AF-A0A532UNX3-F1
#
_cell.length_a   1.000
_cell.length_b   1.000
_cell.length_c   1.000
_cell.angle_alpha   90.00
_cell.angle_beta   90.00
_cell.angle_gamma   90.00
#
_symmetry.space_group_name_H-M   'P 1'
#
loop_
_entity.id
_entity.type
_entity.pdbx_description
1 polymer ?
#
loop_
_entity_poly.entity_id
_entity_poly.type
_entity_poly.pdbx_seq_one_letter_code
_entity_poly.pdbx_strand_id
1 'polypeptide(L)'
;MLRTDPKLKSSARAADIVLAAVTAVTACALTGRASAMSQGPHHSFLAGPWELVVKMGMEGEGLRLPITVSDENKPQKFDNLLPVTGTPIRIRLDEYIPNLAWETAAVKHPGGGTVAELTIKGKDLEQKIWLSSGELSKQSMSSRIGGIAIKRLGDPKTTEKLVRELRDPRAIGIISVSSKDNNSQFEYVAKVAKAVTVPESKSKLTVLEYVPHYSIDVKTKKVVNLSDKPINPAVKVACNDGTETLEQWLWAKFPASPHRQAKFPVRMKFTDFDLGGATGRYILVTAPQSKPWLLFSNKGKRQAERAVLGKSYPFAGTEYSFRIDSMIDEAIIKTEWKNKSEILLRPAIIATIEQNNAGGRAILELGKPFHYKTEHGTLVLLYRRSPMAPASID
;
A
#
# COMPACT_ATOMS: atom_id res chain seq x y z
N MET A 1 53.53 -5.33 -36.39
CA MET A 1 53.75 -4.10 -37.16
C MET A 1 52.81 -3.04 -36.60
N LEU A 2 53.34 -2.18 -35.73
CA LEU A 2 52.63 -1.10 -35.04
C LEU A 2 52.42 0.06 -36.02
N ARG A 3 51.24 0.68 -36.01
CA ARG A 3 51.04 2.01 -36.59
C ARG A 3 50.28 2.89 -35.60
N THR A 4 50.97 3.98 -35.29
CA THR A 4 50.71 5.03 -34.32
C THR A 4 49.67 6.04 -34.81
N ASP A 5 49.01 6.68 -33.83
CA ASP A 5 48.27 7.94 -33.95
C ASP A 5 49.07 9.07 -34.66
N PRO A 6 48.39 10.16 -35.08
CA PRO A 6 48.54 11.35 -34.25
C PRO A 6 47.26 12.18 -34.00
N LYS A 7 47.33 12.82 -32.83
CA LYS A 7 46.50 13.89 -32.26
C LYS A 7 46.22 15.06 -33.21
N LEU A 8 45.06 15.70 -33.03
CA LEU A 8 44.88 17.13 -33.30
C LEU A 8 44.09 17.79 -32.16
N LYS A 9 44.64 18.94 -31.74
CA LYS A 9 44.30 19.74 -30.56
C LYS A 9 43.28 20.84 -30.89
N SER A 10 42.48 21.15 -29.85
CA SER A 10 41.98 22.47 -29.40
C SER A 10 41.58 23.56 -30.40
N SER A 11 40.36 24.08 -30.22
CA SER A 11 40.19 25.54 -30.03
C SER A 11 39.00 25.84 -29.11
N ALA A 12 39.27 26.63 -28.06
CA ALA A 12 38.31 27.22 -27.14
C ALA A 12 37.79 28.57 -27.66
N ARG A 13 36.59 28.96 -27.21
CA ARG A 13 36.09 30.33 -26.91
C ARG A 13 34.60 30.18 -26.53
N ALA A 14 34.20 30.32 -25.25
CA ALA A 14 34.04 31.55 -24.48
C ALA A 14 32.97 32.48 -25.07
N ALA A 15 31.81 32.54 -24.40
CA ALA A 15 30.91 33.70 -24.37
C ALA A 15 29.98 33.57 -23.15
N ASP A 16 30.43 34.14 -22.03
CA ASP A 16 29.56 34.65 -20.97
C ASP A 16 28.77 35.85 -21.51
N ILE A 17 27.45 35.86 -21.34
CA ILE A 17 26.68 37.11 -21.36
C ILE A 17 25.74 37.11 -20.16
N VAL A 18 26.08 38.01 -19.24
CA VAL A 18 25.27 38.57 -18.16
C VAL A 18 24.13 39.40 -18.76
N LEU A 19 22.91 39.30 -18.25
CA LEU A 19 21.95 40.39 -18.37
C LEU A 19 21.26 40.67 -17.03
N ALA A 20 21.53 41.89 -16.56
CA ALA A 20 21.03 42.48 -15.33
C ALA A 20 19.64 43.10 -15.52
N ALA A 21 19.04 43.40 -14.36
CA ALA A 21 17.72 43.94 -14.12
C ALA A 21 17.38 45.24 -14.88
N VAL A 22 16.09 45.43 -15.13
CA VAL A 22 15.48 46.73 -15.42
C VAL A 22 14.33 46.97 -14.44
N THR A 23 14.51 47.99 -13.60
CA THR A 23 13.49 48.65 -12.79
C THR A 23 13.37 50.10 -13.27
N ALA A 24 12.18 50.52 -13.69
CA ALA A 24 11.69 51.91 -13.63
C ALA A 24 10.18 51.92 -13.98
N VAL A 25 9.31 52.10 -12.99
CA VAL A 25 8.61 53.36 -12.65
C VAL A 25 7.54 53.77 -13.67
N THR A 26 6.29 53.59 -13.27
CA THR A 26 5.19 54.52 -13.62
C THR A 26 4.24 54.58 -12.42
N ALA A 27 4.26 55.72 -11.76
CA ALA A 27 3.27 56.14 -10.78
C ALA A 27 2.49 57.30 -11.39
N CYS A 28 1.16 57.20 -11.43
CA CYS A 28 0.28 58.34 -11.24
C CYS A 28 -1.08 57.90 -10.73
N ALA A 29 -1.55 58.68 -9.76
CA ALA A 29 -2.67 58.51 -8.87
C ALA A 29 -4.04 58.41 -9.56
N LEU A 30 -5.00 57.80 -8.86
CA LEU A 30 -6.30 58.43 -8.53
C LEU A 30 -6.90 57.77 -7.27
N THR A 31 -6.81 58.55 -6.19
CA THR A 31 -7.74 58.77 -5.08
C THR A 31 -8.94 57.83 -4.85
N GLY A 32 -9.07 57.40 -3.59
CA GLY A 32 -10.38 57.30 -2.93
C GLY A 32 -10.95 55.90 -2.74
N ARG A 33 -10.34 55.08 -1.87
CA ARG A 33 -11.06 54.00 -1.18
C ARG A 33 -10.70 53.97 0.29
N ALA A 34 -11.74 53.91 1.11
CA ALA A 34 -11.68 53.84 2.55
C ALA A 34 -10.75 52.71 3.01
N SER A 35 -9.73 53.07 3.78
CA SER A 35 -8.98 52.14 4.60
C SER A 35 -9.88 51.67 5.74
N ALA A 36 -10.70 50.66 5.49
CA ALA A 36 -11.12 49.80 6.57
C ALA A 36 -9.84 49.11 7.06
N MET A 37 -9.40 49.46 8.28
CA MET A 37 -8.46 48.61 8.99
C MET A 37 -9.09 47.21 9.01
N SER A 38 -8.48 46.26 8.31
CA SER A 38 -8.77 44.85 8.51
C SER A 38 -8.53 44.60 9.98
N GLN A 39 -9.61 44.51 10.75
CA GLN A 39 -9.54 43.84 12.04
C GLN A 39 -8.89 42.47 11.78
N GLY A 40 -7.98 42.08 12.67
CA GLY A 40 -7.23 40.84 12.54
C GLY A 40 -8.14 39.64 12.31
N PRO A 41 -7.60 38.52 11.83
CA PRO A 41 -8.41 37.37 11.45
C PRO A 41 -9.34 36.96 12.59
N HIS A 42 -10.64 36.93 12.30
CA HIS A 42 -11.75 36.55 13.18
C HIS A 42 -11.66 35.09 13.65
N HIS A 43 -10.62 34.72 14.40
CA HIS A 43 -10.45 33.36 14.96
C HIS A 43 -11.21 33.14 16.28
N SER A 44 -11.78 34.19 16.89
CA SER A 44 -12.50 34.06 18.17
C SER A 44 -13.88 33.39 18.06
N PHE A 45 -14.47 33.27 16.86
CA PHE A 45 -15.74 32.56 16.67
C PHE A 45 -15.58 31.03 16.58
N LEU A 46 -14.34 30.54 16.63
CA LEU A 46 -14.05 29.11 16.56
C LEU A 46 -13.62 28.50 17.91
N ALA A 47 -13.41 29.29 18.96
CA ALA A 47 -13.12 28.76 20.30
C ALA A 47 -14.44 28.30 20.95
N GLY A 48 -14.77 27.02 20.80
CA GLY A 48 -15.97 26.42 21.37
C GLY A 48 -15.61 25.25 22.26
N PRO A 49 -16.31 25.02 23.38
CA PRO A 49 -16.03 23.88 24.24
C PRO A 49 -16.15 22.60 23.41
N TRP A 50 -15.11 21.78 23.44
CA TRP A 50 -15.12 20.50 22.78
C TRP A 50 -15.86 19.48 23.65
N GLU A 51 -16.47 18.47 23.05
CA GLU A 51 -17.05 17.36 23.79
C GLU A 51 -16.76 16.02 23.12
N LEU A 52 -16.68 15.00 23.96
CA LEU A 52 -16.70 13.60 23.54
C LEU A 52 -18.07 13.04 23.88
N VAL A 53 -18.78 12.56 22.86
CA VAL A 53 -20.01 11.81 23.04
C VAL A 53 -19.69 10.33 23.00
N VAL A 54 -20.07 9.61 24.06
CA VAL A 54 -19.85 8.18 24.23
C VAL A 54 -21.21 7.47 24.26
N LYS A 55 -21.39 6.47 23.40
CA LYS A 55 -22.62 5.69 23.29
C LYS A 55 -22.35 4.20 23.25
N MET A 56 -23.23 3.40 23.85
CA MET A 56 -23.27 1.96 23.69
C MET A 56 -24.37 1.59 22.69
N GLY A 57 -23.99 0.98 21.57
CA GLY A 57 -24.91 0.67 20.47
C GLY A 57 -25.17 1.86 19.54
N MET A 58 -26.16 1.70 18.64
CA MET A 58 -26.55 2.76 17.68
C MET A 58 -27.71 3.64 18.18
N GLU A 59 -28.39 3.23 19.24
CA GLU A 59 -29.57 3.90 19.80
C GLU A 59 -29.30 4.42 21.21
N GLY A 60 -30.09 5.40 21.66
CA GLY A 60 -30.00 5.98 23.01
C GLY A 60 -29.24 7.31 23.11
N GLU A 61 -29.42 7.95 24.28
CA GLU A 61 -28.68 9.15 24.64
C GLU A 61 -27.22 8.82 24.95
N GLY A 62 -26.31 9.63 24.45
CA GLY A 62 -24.87 9.45 24.70
C GLY A 62 -24.43 10.25 25.91
N LEU A 63 -23.53 9.66 26.69
CA LEU A 63 -22.80 10.38 27.73
C LEU A 63 -21.96 11.47 27.05
N ARG A 64 -22.16 12.72 27.46
CA ARG A 64 -21.44 13.88 26.93
C ARG A 64 -20.38 14.32 27.93
N LEU A 65 -19.14 14.37 27.49
CA LEU A 65 -17.99 14.66 28.33
C LEU A 65 -17.28 15.90 27.78
N PRO A 66 -17.27 17.03 28.53
CA PRO A 66 -16.58 18.23 28.07
C PRO A 66 -15.07 17.98 28.02
N ILE A 67 -14.43 18.55 27.00
CA ILE A 67 -12.98 18.50 26.79
C ILE A 67 -12.46 19.92 26.71
N THR A 68 -11.47 20.22 27.56
CA THR A 68 -10.81 21.52 27.60
C THR A 68 -9.47 21.45 26.86
N VAL A 69 -9.36 22.21 25.77
CA VAL A 69 -8.11 22.44 25.03
C VAL A 69 -7.71 23.89 25.26
N SER A 70 -6.55 24.13 25.87
CA SER A 70 -6.09 25.47 26.27
C SER A 70 -5.65 26.32 25.07
N ASP A 71 -5.05 25.70 24.06
CA ASP A 71 -4.68 26.33 22.78
C ASP A 71 -5.04 25.37 21.63
N GLU A 72 -6.13 25.66 20.92
CA GLU A 72 -6.64 24.80 19.84
C GLU A 72 -5.68 24.65 18.66
N ASN A 73 -4.65 25.50 18.56
CA ASN A 73 -3.66 25.41 17.50
C ASN A 73 -2.44 24.59 17.90
N LYS A 74 -2.32 24.11 19.14
CA LYS A 74 -1.17 23.33 19.60
C LYS A 74 -1.55 21.93 20.04
N PRO A 75 -0.66 20.94 19.84
CA PRO A 75 -0.81 19.65 20.49
C PRO A 75 -0.90 19.82 22.02
N GLN A 76 -1.80 19.08 22.64
CA GLN A 76 -1.98 19.11 24.09
C GLN A 76 -2.13 17.69 24.61
N LYS A 77 -1.31 17.29 25.58
CA LYS A 77 -1.49 16.02 26.29
C LYS A 77 -2.67 16.10 27.26
N PHE A 78 -3.34 14.98 27.43
CA PHE A 78 -4.39 14.82 28.41
C PHE A 78 -3.98 13.76 29.43
N ASP A 79 -4.43 13.93 30.67
CA ASP A 79 -4.31 12.92 31.74
C ASP A 79 -5.70 12.45 32.21
N ASN A 80 -6.74 12.72 31.41
CA ASN A 80 -8.13 12.46 31.77
C ASN A 80 -8.49 10.99 31.50
N LEU A 81 -8.98 10.32 32.54
CA LEU A 81 -9.56 8.99 32.47
C LEU A 81 -11.08 9.09 32.59
N LEU A 82 -11.80 8.64 31.57
CA LEU A 82 -13.25 8.73 31.47
C LEU A 82 -13.86 7.33 31.63
N PRO A 83 -14.47 7.00 32.79
CA PRO A 83 -15.15 5.72 32.96
C PRO A 83 -16.45 5.70 32.15
N VAL A 84 -16.75 4.56 31.51
CA VAL A 84 -18.04 4.33 30.87
C VAL A 84 -18.97 3.66 31.89
N THR A 85 -19.91 4.43 32.44
CA THR A 85 -20.81 4.01 33.52
C THR A 85 -21.47 2.66 33.25
N GLY A 86 -21.42 1.76 34.24
CA GLY A 86 -22.03 0.42 34.15
C GLY A 86 -21.22 -0.60 33.34
N THR A 87 -19.99 -0.27 32.92
CA THR A 87 -19.11 -1.19 32.18
C THR A 87 -17.68 -1.16 32.75
N PRO A 88 -16.84 -2.18 32.50
CA PRO A 88 -15.42 -2.16 32.85
C PRO A 88 -14.57 -1.29 31.90
N ILE A 89 -15.19 -0.62 30.92
CA ILE A 89 -14.49 0.14 29.89
C ILE A 89 -14.03 1.49 30.44
N ARG A 90 -12.77 1.84 30.18
CA ARG A 90 -12.18 3.14 30.49
C ARG A 90 -11.63 3.78 29.23
N ILE A 91 -11.86 5.07 29.05
CA ILE A 91 -11.35 5.83 27.91
C ILE A 91 -10.35 6.85 28.46
N ARG A 92 -9.06 6.65 28.20
CA ARG A 92 -8.03 7.65 28.48
C ARG A 92 -7.88 8.54 27.24
N LEU A 93 -8.07 9.84 27.39
CA LEU A 93 -7.64 10.77 26.34
C LEU A 93 -6.13 10.94 26.51
N ASP A 94 -5.35 10.73 25.45
CA ASP A 94 -3.89 10.78 25.50
C ASP A 94 -3.37 12.14 24.98
N GLU A 95 -3.87 12.57 23.81
CA GLU A 95 -3.35 13.77 23.13
C GLU A 95 -4.39 14.40 22.18
N TYR A 96 -4.51 15.72 22.20
CA TYR A 96 -5.17 16.52 21.17
C TYR A 96 -4.18 16.93 20.09
N ILE A 97 -4.62 16.86 18.83
CA ILE A 97 -3.82 17.21 17.66
C ILE A 97 -4.63 18.15 16.76
N PRO A 98 -4.15 19.38 16.49
CA PRO A 98 -4.88 20.38 15.69
C PRO A 98 -4.94 20.08 14.19
N ASN A 99 -3.92 19.39 13.65
CA ASN A 99 -3.89 18.95 12.26
C ASN A 99 -3.36 17.53 12.15
N LEU A 100 -4.26 16.57 12.39
CA LEU A 100 -3.98 15.15 12.19
C LEU A 100 -3.56 14.91 10.73
N ALA A 101 -2.39 14.33 10.54
CA ALA A 101 -1.99 13.74 9.28
C ALA A 101 -1.49 12.32 9.48
N TRP A 102 -1.83 11.46 8.53
CA TRP A 102 -1.26 10.15 8.41
C TRP A 102 -0.01 10.24 7.55
N GLU A 103 1.10 9.71 8.07
CA GLU A 103 2.32 9.50 7.34
C GLU A 103 2.58 8.02 7.16
N THR A 104 2.74 7.64 5.91
CA THR A 104 3.08 6.29 5.52
C THR A 104 4.52 6.31 5.05
N ALA A 105 5.34 5.47 5.66
CA ALA A 105 6.75 5.30 5.31
C ALA A 105 7.11 3.81 5.27
N ALA A 106 8.12 3.49 4.47
CA ALA A 106 8.78 2.20 4.51
C ALA A 106 9.80 2.17 5.65
N VAL A 107 9.71 1.18 6.53
CA VAL A 107 10.64 1.00 7.66
C VAL A 107 11.29 -0.38 7.55
N LYS A 108 12.62 -0.44 7.71
CA LYS A 108 13.36 -1.71 7.72
C LYS A 108 12.84 -2.61 8.85
N HIS A 109 12.59 -3.87 8.52
CA HIS A 109 12.07 -4.89 9.41
C HIS A 109 12.57 -6.27 8.96
N PRO A 110 13.29 -7.03 9.80
CA PRO A 110 13.72 -8.39 9.48
C PRO A 110 12.55 -9.28 9.04
N GLY A 111 12.72 -10.04 7.96
CA GLY A 111 11.64 -10.85 7.37
C GLY A 111 10.56 -10.04 6.61
N GLY A 112 10.69 -8.71 6.55
CA GLY A 112 9.85 -7.85 5.73
C GLY A 112 9.99 -8.13 4.22
N GLY A 113 9.05 -7.59 3.45
CA GLY A 113 9.05 -7.67 1.99
C GLY A 113 9.99 -6.66 1.35
N THR A 114 9.89 -6.50 0.03
CA THR A 114 10.34 -5.27 -0.63
C THR A 114 9.18 -4.28 -0.62
N VAL A 115 9.44 -3.05 -0.23
CA VAL A 115 8.48 -1.94 -0.27
C VAL A 115 8.92 -0.95 -1.35
N ALA A 116 7.98 -0.48 -2.16
CA ALA A 116 8.21 0.50 -3.22
C ALA A 116 7.27 1.71 -3.05
N GLU A 117 7.83 2.92 -3.06
CA GLU A 117 7.07 4.17 -3.22
C GLU A 117 6.92 4.45 -4.72
N LEU A 118 5.69 4.64 -5.17
CA LEU A 118 5.39 5.01 -6.54
C LEU A 118 4.66 6.35 -6.57
N THR A 119 5.03 7.22 -7.50
CA THR A 119 4.24 8.41 -7.87
C THR A 119 3.51 8.13 -9.17
N ILE A 120 2.18 8.22 -9.12
CA ILE A 120 1.29 8.15 -10.28
C ILE A 120 1.03 9.58 -10.74
N LYS A 121 1.25 9.85 -12.03
CA LYS A 121 0.98 11.15 -12.66
C LYS A 121 -0.01 11.01 -13.80
N GLY A 122 -0.88 12.00 -13.96
CA GLY A 122 -1.71 12.17 -15.15
C GLY A 122 -2.38 13.54 -15.17
N LYS A 123 -3.41 13.70 -16.01
CA LYS A 123 -4.16 14.95 -16.11
C LYS A 123 -4.75 15.32 -14.75
N ASP A 124 -4.20 16.38 -14.15
CA ASP A 124 -4.57 16.93 -12.84
C ASP A 124 -4.46 15.93 -11.67
N LEU A 125 -3.67 14.87 -11.83
CA LEU A 125 -3.47 13.83 -10.83
C LEU A 125 -1.98 13.67 -10.53
N GLU A 126 -1.61 13.86 -9.27
CA GLU A 126 -0.33 13.40 -8.72
C GLU A 126 -0.61 12.69 -7.39
N GLN A 127 -0.40 11.37 -7.37
CA GLN A 127 -0.68 10.55 -6.20
C GLN A 127 0.52 9.68 -5.85
N LYS A 128 0.94 9.72 -4.59
CA LYS A 128 1.90 8.79 -4.03
C LYS A 128 1.21 7.55 -3.47
N ILE A 129 1.78 6.39 -3.75
CA ILE A 129 1.30 5.11 -3.23
C ILE A 129 2.48 4.26 -2.75
N TRP A 130 2.18 3.35 -1.82
CA TRP A 130 3.14 2.38 -1.31
C TRP A 130 2.67 0.97 -1.67
N LEU A 131 3.54 0.21 -2.32
CA LEU A 131 3.33 -1.22 -2.56
C LEU A 131 4.29 -2.04 -1.72
N SER A 132 3.84 -3.19 -1.22
CA SER A 132 4.66 -4.12 -0.44
C SER A 132 4.52 -5.53 -0.98
N SER A 133 5.65 -6.20 -1.24
CA SER A 133 5.64 -7.61 -1.61
C SER A 133 5.26 -8.53 -0.44
N GLY A 134 5.39 -8.05 0.80
CA GLY A 134 5.12 -8.81 2.02
C GLY A 134 3.70 -8.66 2.57
N GLU A 135 2.98 -7.60 2.18
CA GLU A 135 1.64 -7.28 2.69
C GLU A 135 0.58 -7.46 1.58
N LEU A 136 -0.24 -8.51 1.68
CA LEU A 136 -1.19 -8.91 0.62
C LEU A 136 -2.14 -7.78 0.18
N SER A 137 -2.64 -6.97 1.12
CA SER A 137 -3.53 -5.82 0.85
C SER A 137 -2.84 -4.67 0.09
N LYS A 138 -1.50 -4.64 0.07
CA LYS A 138 -0.67 -3.61 -0.56
C LYS A 138 0.20 -4.18 -1.69
N GLN A 139 -0.02 -5.41 -2.12
CA GLN A 139 0.75 -6.01 -3.22
C GLN A 139 0.37 -5.46 -4.59
N SER A 140 -0.80 -4.84 -4.73
CA SER A 140 -1.24 -4.34 -6.02
C SER A 140 -2.21 -3.19 -5.90
N MET A 141 -2.25 -2.37 -6.94
CA MET A 141 -3.28 -1.38 -7.18
C MET A 141 -3.73 -1.52 -8.63
N SER A 142 -5.03 -1.48 -8.85
CA SER A 142 -5.64 -1.56 -10.17
C SER A 142 -6.75 -0.52 -10.28
N SER A 143 -6.88 0.08 -11.45
CA SER A 143 -7.94 1.03 -11.80
C SER A 143 -8.33 0.86 -13.27
N ARG A 144 -9.14 1.79 -13.81
CA ARG A 144 -9.52 1.77 -15.24
C ARG A 144 -8.36 2.11 -16.18
N ILE A 145 -7.37 2.88 -15.71
CA ILE A 145 -6.21 3.30 -16.53
C ILE A 145 -5.12 2.23 -16.60
N GLY A 146 -5.12 1.25 -15.68
CA GLY A 146 -4.11 0.21 -15.62
C GLY A 146 -3.92 -0.34 -14.22
N GLY A 147 -2.79 -0.97 -13.97
CA GLY A 147 -2.45 -1.45 -12.63
C GLY A 147 -1.00 -1.86 -12.49
N ILE A 148 -0.51 -1.78 -11.25
CA ILE A 148 0.82 -2.26 -10.87
C ILE A 148 0.65 -3.23 -9.71
N ALA A 149 1.33 -4.36 -9.81
CA ALA A 149 1.59 -5.24 -8.69
C ALA A 149 3.08 -5.29 -8.36
N ILE A 150 3.42 -5.65 -7.12
CA ILE A 150 4.77 -5.99 -6.69
C ILE A 150 4.80 -7.46 -6.29
N LYS A 151 5.76 -8.23 -6.81
CA LYS A 151 5.93 -9.65 -6.53
C LYS A 151 7.40 -9.91 -6.23
N ARG A 152 7.68 -10.66 -5.16
CA ARG A 152 9.05 -11.01 -4.73
C ARG A 152 9.39 -12.43 -5.13
N LEU A 153 10.57 -12.61 -5.72
CA LEU A 153 11.25 -13.88 -5.94
C LEU A 153 12.24 -14.14 -4.78
N GLY A 154 12.48 -15.41 -4.50
CA GLY A 154 13.30 -15.86 -3.37
C GLY A 154 14.80 -15.73 -3.63
N ASP A 155 15.26 -16.07 -4.85
CA ASP A 155 16.68 -16.13 -5.16
C ASP A 155 17.14 -15.03 -6.15
N PRO A 156 18.03 -14.12 -5.71
CA PRO A 156 18.57 -13.08 -6.58
C PRO A 156 19.34 -13.62 -7.79
N LYS A 157 20.00 -14.78 -7.66
CA LYS A 157 20.85 -15.34 -8.72
C LYS A 157 20.04 -15.86 -9.91
N THR A 158 18.85 -16.37 -9.66
CA THR A 158 17.95 -16.92 -10.70
C THR A 158 16.92 -15.91 -11.21
N THR A 159 16.76 -14.77 -10.55
CA THR A 159 15.73 -13.75 -10.87
C THR A 159 15.73 -13.34 -12.34
N GLU A 160 16.89 -13.04 -12.93
CA GLU A 160 16.96 -12.63 -14.34
C GLU A 160 16.51 -13.73 -15.30
N LYS A 161 16.93 -14.97 -15.04
CA LYS A 161 16.50 -16.13 -15.84
C LYS A 161 14.99 -16.32 -15.75
N LEU A 162 14.43 -16.29 -14.55
CA LEU A 162 12.99 -16.47 -14.32
C LEU A 162 12.17 -15.37 -15.01
N VAL A 163 12.57 -14.10 -14.86
CA VAL A 163 11.89 -12.97 -15.52
C VAL A 163 11.93 -13.09 -17.05
N ARG A 164 13.06 -13.53 -17.62
CA ARG A 164 13.17 -13.78 -19.06
C ARG A 164 12.23 -14.90 -19.50
N GLU A 165 12.13 -15.98 -18.72
CA GLU A 165 11.23 -17.11 -19.01
C GLU A 165 9.73 -16.73 -18.86
N LEU A 166 9.38 -15.79 -17.98
CA LEU A 166 8.02 -15.25 -17.80
C LEU A 166 7.50 -14.49 -19.03
N ARG A 167 8.37 -14.15 -19.99
CA ARG A 167 7.97 -13.57 -21.29
C ARG A 167 7.30 -14.59 -22.22
N ASP A 168 7.47 -15.90 -21.97
CA ASP A 168 6.74 -16.93 -22.72
C ASP A 168 5.22 -16.73 -22.49
N PRO A 169 4.39 -16.64 -23.55
CA PRO A 169 2.95 -16.46 -23.39
C PRO A 169 2.26 -17.60 -22.63
N ARG A 170 2.88 -18.79 -22.54
CA ARG A 170 2.38 -19.93 -21.76
C ARG A 170 2.79 -19.89 -20.29
N ALA A 171 3.66 -18.97 -19.89
CA ALA A 171 3.98 -18.79 -18.48
C ALA A 171 2.77 -18.20 -17.75
N ILE A 172 2.44 -18.71 -16.57
CA ILE A 172 1.30 -18.21 -15.77
C ILE A 172 1.73 -17.66 -14.41
N GLY A 173 2.94 -18.01 -13.97
CA GLY A 173 3.48 -17.58 -12.69
C GLY A 173 4.77 -18.30 -12.34
N ILE A 174 5.09 -18.27 -11.06
CA ILE A 174 6.24 -18.96 -10.46
C ILE A 174 5.73 -19.95 -9.42
N ILE A 175 6.24 -21.17 -9.44
CA ILE A 175 6.09 -22.10 -8.32
C ILE A 175 7.39 -22.11 -7.53
N SER A 176 7.29 -21.72 -6.27
CA SER A 176 8.36 -21.82 -5.29
C SER A 176 8.19 -23.14 -4.53
N VAL A 177 9.23 -23.97 -4.52
CA VAL A 177 9.28 -25.27 -3.85
C VAL A 177 10.34 -25.23 -2.77
N SER A 178 10.00 -25.57 -1.54
CA SER A 178 10.97 -25.74 -0.45
C SER A 178 10.86 -27.13 0.17
N SER A 179 12.02 -27.69 0.51
CA SER A 179 12.07 -28.93 1.29
C SER A 179 11.60 -28.64 2.72
N LYS A 180 11.08 -29.67 3.41
CA LYS A 180 10.77 -29.54 4.84
C LYS A 180 12.04 -29.47 5.69
N ASP A 181 13.09 -30.14 5.22
CA ASP A 181 14.30 -30.40 6.00
C ASP A 181 15.39 -29.37 5.72
N ASN A 182 15.29 -28.65 4.60
CA ASN A 182 16.29 -27.69 4.17
C ASN A 182 15.61 -26.35 3.84
N ASN A 183 16.19 -25.25 4.31
CA ASN A 183 15.67 -23.90 4.05
C ASN A 183 15.89 -23.45 2.59
N SER A 184 16.39 -24.35 1.73
CA SER A 184 16.55 -24.14 0.29
C SER A 184 15.19 -24.01 -0.39
N GLN A 185 15.03 -22.93 -1.15
CA GLN A 185 13.86 -22.66 -1.98
C GLN A 185 14.28 -22.65 -3.45
N PHE A 186 13.58 -23.43 -4.27
CA PHE A 186 13.75 -23.48 -5.72
C PHE A 186 12.56 -22.85 -6.41
N GLU A 187 12.78 -22.14 -7.51
CA GLU A 187 11.73 -21.41 -8.21
C GLU A 187 11.68 -21.80 -9.68
N TYR A 188 10.48 -22.06 -10.18
CA TYR A 188 10.25 -22.49 -11.56
C TYR A 188 9.16 -21.66 -12.22
N VAL A 189 9.33 -21.34 -13.49
CA VAL A 189 8.24 -20.79 -14.29
C VAL A 189 7.16 -21.85 -14.48
N ALA A 190 5.97 -21.56 -13.94
CA ALA A 190 4.79 -22.39 -14.09
C ALA A 190 4.29 -22.31 -15.54
N LYS A 191 4.19 -23.47 -16.20
CA LYS A 191 3.61 -23.65 -17.52
C LYS A 191 2.76 -24.92 -17.49
N VAL A 192 1.53 -24.84 -17.96
CA VAL A 192 0.62 -26.00 -18.01
C VAL A 192 1.24 -27.13 -18.84
N ALA A 193 1.06 -28.37 -18.38
CA ALA A 193 1.60 -29.61 -18.93
C ALA A 193 3.15 -29.70 -18.97
N LYS A 194 3.87 -28.78 -18.33
CA LYS A 194 5.33 -28.85 -18.22
C LYS A 194 5.73 -29.46 -16.88
N ALA A 195 6.51 -30.54 -16.94
CA ALA A 195 7.16 -31.14 -15.78
C ALA A 195 8.51 -30.46 -15.47
N VAL A 196 8.83 -30.34 -14.19
CA VAL A 196 10.14 -29.90 -13.69
C VAL A 196 10.62 -30.89 -12.62
N THR A 197 11.90 -31.25 -12.68
CA THR A 197 12.54 -32.05 -11.63
C THR A 197 12.95 -31.11 -10.49
N VAL A 198 12.57 -31.44 -9.27
CA VAL A 198 12.96 -30.69 -8.08
C VAL A 198 14.36 -31.15 -7.65
N PRO A 199 15.39 -30.28 -7.66
CA PRO A 199 16.74 -30.61 -7.22
C PRO A 199 16.74 -31.21 -5.82
N GLU A 200 17.75 -32.03 -5.56
CA GLU A 200 17.93 -32.68 -4.25
C GLU A 200 16.77 -33.61 -3.86
N SER A 201 15.89 -33.94 -4.80
CA SER A 201 14.78 -34.87 -4.60
C SER A 201 14.55 -35.73 -5.83
N LYS A 202 13.88 -36.87 -5.66
CA LYS A 202 13.36 -37.67 -6.78
C LYS A 202 12.05 -37.10 -7.35
N SER A 203 11.57 -35.98 -6.79
CA SER A 203 10.25 -35.45 -7.09
C SER A 203 10.18 -34.78 -8.46
N LYS A 204 9.14 -35.10 -9.22
CA LYS A 204 8.76 -34.41 -10.46
C LYS A 204 7.47 -33.63 -10.22
N LEU A 205 7.52 -32.34 -10.47
CA LEU A 205 6.38 -31.43 -10.34
C LEU A 205 5.83 -31.10 -11.72
N THR A 206 4.53 -31.26 -11.93
CA THR A 206 3.83 -30.92 -13.18
C THR A 206 2.67 -29.99 -12.88
N VAL A 207 2.53 -28.91 -13.65
CA VAL A 207 1.33 -28.06 -13.59
C VAL A 207 0.27 -28.67 -14.50
N LEU A 208 -0.82 -29.17 -13.93
CA LEU A 208 -1.90 -29.82 -14.66
C LEU A 208 -2.90 -28.81 -15.24
N GLU A 209 -3.25 -27.80 -14.45
CA GLU A 209 -4.34 -26.87 -14.78
C GLU A 209 -4.05 -25.48 -14.21
N TYR A 210 -4.54 -24.45 -14.89
CA TYR A 210 -4.55 -23.07 -14.41
C TYR A 210 -5.97 -22.52 -14.46
N VAL A 211 -6.41 -21.93 -13.35
CA VAL A 211 -7.72 -21.29 -13.22
C VAL A 211 -7.53 -19.84 -12.76
N PRO A 212 -7.75 -18.84 -13.62
CA PRO A 212 -7.51 -17.43 -13.29
C PRO A 212 -8.47 -16.89 -12.21
N HIS A 213 -9.71 -17.38 -12.15
CA HIS A 213 -10.65 -17.06 -11.09
C HIS A 213 -11.25 -18.32 -10.49
N TYR A 214 -10.46 -18.96 -9.62
CA TYR A 214 -10.85 -20.18 -8.94
C TYR A 214 -12.05 -19.95 -8.02
N SER A 215 -13.07 -20.78 -8.20
CA SER A 215 -14.19 -20.95 -7.28
C SER A 215 -14.63 -22.42 -7.26
N ILE A 216 -15.48 -22.77 -6.28
CA ILE A 216 -16.08 -24.10 -6.17
C ILE A 216 -17.58 -23.92 -6.31
N ASP A 217 -18.17 -24.64 -7.26
CA ASP A 217 -19.62 -24.69 -7.37
C ASP A 217 -20.22 -25.38 -6.13
N VAL A 218 -21.13 -24.68 -5.45
CA VAL A 218 -21.63 -25.11 -4.14
C VAL A 218 -22.43 -26.41 -4.22
N LYS A 219 -23.07 -26.69 -5.36
CA LYS A 219 -23.93 -27.86 -5.58
C LYS A 219 -23.12 -29.09 -5.97
N THR A 220 -22.27 -28.95 -6.99
CA THR A 220 -21.49 -30.05 -7.59
C THR A 220 -20.16 -30.29 -6.89
N LYS A 221 -19.70 -29.34 -6.07
CA LYS A 221 -18.37 -29.33 -5.43
C LYS A 221 -17.21 -29.39 -6.43
N LYS A 222 -17.46 -29.06 -7.70
CA LYS A 222 -16.43 -29.00 -8.74
C LYS A 222 -15.79 -27.63 -8.81
N VAL A 223 -14.52 -27.62 -9.22
CA VAL A 223 -13.80 -26.38 -9.52
C VAL A 223 -14.44 -25.75 -10.76
N VAL A 224 -14.66 -24.44 -10.70
CA VAL A 224 -15.17 -23.63 -11.82
C VAL A 224 -14.32 -22.38 -11.98
N ASN A 225 -14.17 -21.94 -13.24
CA ASN A 225 -13.55 -20.66 -13.56
C ASN A 225 -14.65 -19.59 -13.70
N LEU A 226 -14.64 -18.56 -12.83
CA LEU A 226 -15.65 -17.50 -12.88
C LEU A 226 -15.30 -16.35 -13.84
N SER A 227 -14.05 -16.24 -14.29
CA SER A 227 -13.58 -15.15 -15.15
C SER A 227 -12.21 -15.45 -15.73
N ASP A 228 -11.92 -15.00 -16.95
CA ASP A 228 -10.58 -15.05 -17.55
C ASP A 228 -9.58 -14.07 -16.93
N LYS A 229 -10.04 -13.19 -16.03
CA LYS A 229 -9.17 -12.28 -15.28
C LYS A 229 -8.56 -13.00 -14.07
N PRO A 230 -7.27 -12.81 -13.75
CA PRO A 230 -6.60 -13.45 -12.61
C PRO A 230 -7.04 -12.83 -11.27
N ILE A 231 -8.32 -12.99 -10.91
CA ILE A 231 -8.92 -12.43 -9.68
C ILE A 231 -8.60 -13.31 -8.47
N ASN A 232 -8.65 -14.63 -8.63
CA ASN A 232 -8.25 -15.60 -7.62
C ASN A 232 -7.46 -16.72 -8.30
N PRO A 233 -6.26 -16.42 -8.83
CA PRO A 233 -5.56 -17.35 -9.68
C PRO A 233 -5.05 -18.54 -8.88
N ALA A 234 -5.27 -19.73 -9.43
CA ALA A 234 -4.84 -21.00 -8.83
C ALA A 234 -4.29 -21.95 -9.89
N VAL A 235 -3.39 -22.83 -9.47
CA VAL A 235 -2.87 -23.92 -10.29
C VAL A 235 -3.12 -25.26 -9.63
N LYS A 236 -3.51 -26.25 -10.42
CA LYS A 236 -3.49 -27.65 -10.00
C LYS A 236 -2.13 -28.22 -10.33
N VAL A 237 -1.46 -28.77 -9.35
CA VAL A 237 -0.14 -29.39 -9.51
C VAL A 237 -0.20 -30.87 -9.17
N ALA A 238 0.57 -31.67 -9.90
CA ALA A 238 0.89 -33.06 -9.56
C ALA A 238 2.36 -33.14 -9.14
N CYS A 239 2.63 -33.78 -8.01
CA CYS A 239 3.97 -34.08 -7.52
C CYS A 239 4.12 -35.60 -7.46
N ASN A 240 4.99 -36.16 -8.29
CA ASN A 240 5.38 -37.57 -8.24
C ASN A 240 6.70 -37.69 -7.48
N ASP A 241 6.72 -38.42 -6.36
CA ASP A 241 7.92 -38.55 -5.52
C ASP A 241 8.81 -39.77 -5.86
N GLY A 242 8.45 -40.50 -6.92
CA GLY A 242 9.04 -41.77 -7.34
C GLY A 242 8.20 -42.99 -6.94
N THR A 243 7.25 -42.85 -6.01
CA THR A 243 6.38 -43.94 -5.54
C THR A 243 4.91 -43.63 -5.77
N GLU A 244 4.47 -42.42 -5.43
CA GLU A 244 3.09 -41.97 -5.58
C GLU A 244 3.03 -40.64 -6.32
N THR A 245 1.87 -40.33 -6.90
CA THR A 245 1.58 -39.03 -7.49
C THR A 245 0.46 -38.37 -6.68
N LEU A 246 0.77 -37.23 -6.08
CA LEU A 246 -0.18 -36.44 -5.30
C LEU A 246 -0.58 -35.19 -6.07
N GLU A 247 -1.87 -34.86 -6.04
CA GLU A 247 -2.41 -33.65 -6.68
C GLU A 247 -2.89 -32.62 -5.65
N GLN A 248 -2.67 -31.33 -5.91
CA GLN A 248 -3.12 -30.25 -5.05
C GLN A 248 -3.36 -28.95 -5.83
N TRP A 249 -4.35 -28.18 -5.37
CA TRP A 249 -4.53 -26.79 -5.77
C TRP A 249 -3.68 -25.84 -4.93
N LEU A 250 -2.94 -24.95 -5.62
CA LEU A 250 -2.17 -23.85 -5.03
C LEU A 250 -2.83 -22.53 -5.46
N TRP A 251 -3.34 -21.75 -4.51
CA TRP A 251 -3.85 -20.39 -4.77
C TRP A 251 -2.74 -19.36 -4.59
N ALA A 252 -2.72 -18.34 -5.46
CA ALA A 252 -1.75 -17.26 -5.31
C ALA A 252 -2.06 -16.33 -4.12
N LYS A 253 -3.35 -16.11 -3.83
CA LYS A 253 -3.81 -15.22 -2.76
C LYS A 253 -3.83 -15.89 -1.38
N PHE A 254 -3.99 -17.21 -1.35
CA PHE A 254 -4.15 -17.98 -0.12
C PHE A 254 -3.05 -19.04 -0.05
N PRO A 255 -1.99 -18.82 0.76
CA PRO A 255 -0.86 -19.74 0.83
C PRO A 255 -1.21 -21.11 1.44
N ALA A 256 -2.36 -21.24 2.11
CA ALA A 256 -2.85 -22.51 2.64
C ALA A 256 -4.09 -22.98 1.86
N SER A 257 -4.05 -24.25 1.45
CA SER A 257 -5.21 -24.92 0.87
C SER A 257 -6.21 -25.34 1.93
N PRO A 258 -7.49 -24.92 1.87
CA PRO A 258 -8.54 -25.55 2.68
C PRO A 258 -8.75 -27.04 2.33
N HIS A 259 -8.26 -27.52 1.18
CA HIS A 259 -8.42 -28.89 0.70
C HIS A 259 -7.13 -29.70 0.77
N ARG A 260 -6.30 -29.49 1.79
CA ARG A 260 -5.05 -30.23 1.98
C ARG A 260 -5.35 -31.69 2.37
N GLN A 261 -5.65 -32.53 1.38
CA GLN A 261 -6.02 -33.93 1.59
C GLN A 261 -4.82 -34.83 1.90
N ALA A 262 -3.61 -34.48 1.42
CA ALA A 262 -2.39 -35.28 1.62
C ALA A 262 -1.20 -34.43 2.08
N LYS A 263 -0.31 -35.02 2.88
CA LYS A 263 0.97 -34.40 3.29
C LYS A 263 1.95 -34.48 2.12
N PHE A 264 1.97 -33.45 1.26
CA PHE A 264 3.00 -33.34 0.23
C PHE A 264 4.42 -33.45 0.83
N PRO A 265 5.36 -34.11 0.13
CA PRO A 265 6.75 -34.24 0.57
C PRO A 265 7.43 -32.87 0.65
N VAL A 266 7.05 -31.95 -0.23
CA VAL A 266 7.57 -30.58 -0.33
C VAL A 266 6.52 -29.53 0.03
N ARG A 267 6.96 -28.34 0.42
CA ARG A 267 6.10 -27.16 0.53
C ARG A 267 6.12 -26.43 -0.81
N MET A 268 4.95 -26.04 -1.30
CA MET A 268 4.83 -25.32 -2.57
C MET A 268 4.02 -24.06 -2.40
N LYS A 269 4.42 -22.99 -3.09
CA LYS A 269 3.68 -21.74 -3.20
C LYS A 269 3.59 -21.35 -4.67
N PHE A 270 2.40 -20.94 -5.09
CA PHE A 270 2.19 -20.34 -6.39
C PHE A 270 2.19 -18.82 -6.25
N THR A 271 2.94 -18.13 -7.10
CA THR A 271 2.89 -16.68 -7.24
C THR A 271 2.46 -16.37 -8.67
N ASP A 272 1.33 -15.69 -8.82
CA ASP A 272 0.80 -15.33 -10.13
C ASP A 272 1.63 -14.21 -10.78
N PHE A 273 1.91 -14.37 -12.08
CA PHE A 273 2.49 -13.33 -12.93
C PHE A 273 1.66 -13.11 -14.19
N ASP A 274 0.38 -13.50 -14.15
CA ASP A 274 -0.53 -13.27 -15.25
C ASP A 274 -0.98 -11.80 -15.29
N LEU A 275 -0.70 -11.13 -16.41
CA LEU A 275 -1.11 -9.76 -16.67
C LEU A 275 -2.60 -9.67 -17.08
N GLY A 276 -3.27 -10.80 -17.33
CA GLY A 276 -4.68 -10.87 -17.69
C GLY A 276 -5.01 -10.21 -19.02
N GLY A 277 -4.06 -10.22 -19.96
CA GLY A 277 -4.20 -9.69 -21.33
C GLY A 277 -4.35 -8.17 -21.46
N ALA A 278 -4.59 -7.43 -20.36
CA ALA A 278 -4.87 -6.01 -20.42
C ALA A 278 -3.61 -5.16 -20.64
N THR A 279 -3.69 -4.17 -21.51
CA THR A 279 -2.68 -3.12 -21.68
C THR A 279 -2.57 -2.28 -20.40
N GLY A 280 -1.40 -1.68 -20.15
CA GLY A 280 -1.19 -0.82 -18.99
C GLY A 280 -1.12 -1.57 -17.66
N ARG A 281 -0.91 -2.89 -17.68
CA ARG A 281 -0.62 -3.69 -16.49
C ARG A 281 0.86 -3.99 -16.37
N TYR A 282 1.34 -3.82 -15.14
CA TYR A 282 2.73 -3.93 -14.76
C TYR A 282 2.87 -4.83 -13.53
N ILE A 283 3.93 -5.62 -13.50
CA ILE A 283 4.37 -6.34 -12.31
C ILE A 283 5.83 -5.96 -12.06
N LEU A 284 6.05 -5.26 -10.95
CA LEU A 284 7.37 -4.98 -10.40
C LEU A 284 7.87 -6.26 -9.71
N VAL A 285 8.82 -6.94 -10.37
CA VAL A 285 9.44 -8.15 -9.86
C VAL A 285 10.68 -7.78 -9.06
N THR A 286 10.70 -8.15 -7.79
CA THR A 286 11.81 -7.86 -6.86
C THR A 286 12.46 -9.16 -6.39
N ALA A 287 13.71 -9.07 -5.97
CA ALA A 287 14.41 -10.12 -5.24
C ALA A 287 15.44 -9.44 -4.32
N PRO A 288 15.78 -10.06 -3.18
CA PRO A 288 16.68 -9.44 -2.21
C PRO A 288 18.00 -9.01 -2.86
N GLN A 289 18.42 -7.77 -2.64
CA GLN A 289 19.71 -7.26 -3.13
C GLN A 289 19.86 -7.28 -4.67
N SER A 290 18.77 -7.43 -5.41
CA SER A 290 18.77 -7.46 -6.88
C SER A 290 18.10 -6.23 -7.47
N LYS A 291 18.59 -5.80 -8.64
CA LYS A 291 17.91 -4.76 -9.41
C LYS A 291 16.51 -5.24 -9.82
N PRO A 292 15.46 -4.44 -9.56
CA PRO A 292 14.09 -4.82 -9.89
C PRO A 292 13.89 -4.96 -11.40
N TRP A 293 12.93 -5.79 -11.78
CA TRP A 293 12.44 -5.92 -13.14
C TRP A 293 11.01 -5.44 -13.24
N LEU A 294 10.63 -5.01 -14.43
CA LEU A 294 9.27 -4.65 -14.76
C LEU A 294 8.76 -5.59 -15.85
N LEU A 295 7.76 -6.40 -15.53
CA LEU A 295 7.06 -7.28 -16.47
C LEU A 295 5.76 -6.59 -16.90
N PHE A 296 5.48 -6.52 -18.19
CA PHE A 296 4.30 -5.84 -18.74
C PHE A 296 3.87 -6.41 -20.10
N SER A 297 2.69 -6.04 -20.56
CA SER A 297 2.17 -6.42 -21.87
C SER A 297 2.17 -5.21 -22.81
N ASN A 298 2.79 -5.37 -23.98
CA ASN A 298 2.82 -4.36 -25.03
C ASN A 298 2.35 -5.01 -26.33
N LYS A 299 1.23 -4.50 -26.88
CA LYS A 299 0.56 -5.07 -28.08
C LYS A 299 0.34 -6.59 -27.96
N GLY A 300 -0.15 -7.03 -26.80
CA GLY A 300 -0.42 -8.45 -26.50
C GLY A 300 0.81 -9.32 -26.26
N LYS A 301 2.03 -8.78 -26.39
CA LYS A 301 3.28 -9.51 -26.14
C LYS A 301 3.83 -9.14 -24.77
N ARG A 302 4.19 -10.17 -23.99
CA ARG A 302 4.86 -9.96 -22.70
C ARG A 302 6.30 -9.49 -22.91
N GLN A 303 6.64 -8.41 -22.23
CA GLN A 303 7.95 -7.79 -22.23
C GLN A 303 8.45 -7.66 -20.80
N ALA A 304 9.77 -7.70 -20.64
CA ALA A 304 10.41 -7.45 -19.37
C ALA A 304 11.62 -6.54 -19.58
N GLU A 305 11.76 -5.54 -18.72
CA GLU A 305 12.93 -4.65 -18.68
C GLU A 305 13.40 -4.42 -17.25
N ARG A 306 14.63 -3.95 -17.06
CA ARG A 306 15.10 -3.53 -15.74
C ARG A 306 14.35 -2.27 -15.33
N ALA A 307 13.77 -2.27 -14.14
CA ALA A 307 13.14 -1.08 -13.58
C ALA A 307 14.23 -0.09 -13.14
N VAL A 308 14.12 1.12 -13.67
CA VAL A 308 14.93 2.29 -13.34
C VAL A 308 14.14 3.21 -12.41
N LEU A 309 14.71 3.53 -11.25
CA LEU A 309 14.12 4.52 -10.33
C LEU A 309 14.10 5.89 -11.00
N GLY A 310 13.04 6.67 -10.77
CA GLY A 310 12.88 7.98 -11.39
C GLY A 310 12.43 7.96 -12.86
N LYS A 311 12.47 6.82 -13.55
CA LYS A 311 11.92 6.68 -14.92
C LYS A 311 10.39 6.61 -14.88
N SER A 312 9.75 7.33 -15.79
CA SER A 312 8.29 7.26 -15.99
C SER A 312 7.91 6.08 -16.90
N TYR A 313 6.87 5.35 -16.52
CA TYR A 313 6.30 4.21 -17.24
C TYR A 313 4.82 4.50 -17.55
N PRO A 314 4.41 4.58 -18.83
CA PRO A 314 3.04 4.93 -19.19
C PRO A 314 2.07 3.78 -18.89
N PHE A 315 0.85 4.11 -18.50
CA PHE A 315 -0.25 3.16 -18.42
C PHE A 315 -0.92 2.95 -19.79
N ALA A 316 -2.09 2.30 -19.83
CA ALA A 316 -2.87 2.22 -21.07
C ALA A 316 -3.44 3.62 -21.37
N GLY A 317 -3.06 4.18 -22.52
CA GLY A 317 -3.27 5.60 -22.82
C GLY A 317 -2.12 6.44 -22.25
N THR A 318 -1.49 7.26 -23.09
CA THR A 318 -0.24 7.97 -22.78
C THR A 318 -0.39 9.09 -21.76
N GLU A 319 -1.61 9.40 -21.33
CA GLU A 319 -1.91 10.51 -20.41
C GLU A 319 -1.59 10.20 -18.95
N TYR A 320 -1.47 8.92 -18.60
CA TYR A 320 -1.14 8.49 -17.25
C TYR A 320 0.15 7.68 -17.24
N SER A 321 0.91 7.85 -16.16
CA SER A 321 2.14 7.12 -15.95
C SER A 321 2.40 6.91 -14.46
N PHE A 322 3.33 6.03 -14.15
CA PHE A 322 3.88 5.92 -12.82
C PHE A 322 5.41 6.00 -12.86
N ARG A 323 6.00 6.38 -11.73
CA ARG A 323 7.43 6.40 -11.50
C ARG A 323 7.70 5.67 -10.20
N ILE A 324 8.78 4.89 -10.17
CA ILE A 324 9.27 4.27 -8.93
C ILE A 324 10.22 5.27 -8.28
N ASP A 325 9.83 5.84 -7.14
CA ASP A 325 10.60 6.88 -6.46
C ASP A 325 11.68 6.26 -5.56
N SER A 326 11.28 5.27 -4.75
CA SER A 326 12.17 4.60 -3.81
C SER A 326 11.80 3.12 -3.66
N MET A 327 12.79 2.31 -3.27
CA MET A 327 12.61 0.91 -2.94
C MET A 327 13.48 0.53 -1.76
N ILE A 328 12.90 -0.23 -0.82
CA ILE A 328 13.60 -0.72 0.37
C ILE A 328 13.31 -2.22 0.51
N ASP A 329 14.37 -3.03 0.49
CA ASP A 329 14.30 -4.45 0.81
C ASP A 329 14.24 -4.66 2.32
N GLU A 330 13.65 -5.80 2.73
CA GLU A 330 13.43 -6.15 4.14
C GLU A 330 12.73 -5.03 4.90
N ALA A 331 11.62 -4.54 4.35
CA ALA A 331 10.83 -3.46 4.90
C ALA A 331 9.35 -3.83 5.05
N ILE A 332 8.67 -3.10 5.92
CA ILE A 332 7.22 -3.06 6.04
C ILE A 332 6.73 -1.64 5.83
N ILE A 333 5.45 -1.51 5.43
CA ILE A 333 4.80 -0.20 5.38
C ILE A 333 4.30 0.10 6.78
N LYS A 334 4.81 1.18 7.39
CA LYS A 334 4.32 1.69 8.67
C LYS A 334 3.52 2.94 8.39
N THR A 335 2.30 2.99 8.90
CA THR A 335 1.47 4.20 8.86
C THR A 335 1.32 4.69 10.28
N GLU A 336 1.83 5.89 10.53
CA GLU A 336 1.74 6.57 11.81
C GLU A 336 0.97 7.86 11.62
N TRP A 337 0.28 8.30 12.66
CA TRP A 337 -0.28 9.64 12.67
C TRP A 337 0.73 10.60 13.27
N LYS A 338 0.61 11.88 12.94
CA LYS A 338 1.32 12.97 13.60
C LYS A 338 0.56 14.27 13.50
N ASN A 339 0.96 15.25 14.33
CA ASN A 339 0.59 16.63 14.09
C ASN A 339 1.37 17.18 12.89
N LYS A 340 0.67 17.61 11.83
CA LYS A 340 1.32 18.18 10.64
C LYS A 340 1.67 19.66 10.79
N SER A 341 0.88 20.41 11.56
CA SER A 341 1.07 21.85 11.75
C SER A 341 0.33 22.35 12.98
N GLU A 342 0.75 23.48 13.52
CA GLU A 342 0.03 24.22 14.57
C GLU A 342 -1.07 25.11 13.98
N ILE A 343 -1.95 24.52 13.18
CA ILE A 343 -3.09 25.19 12.56
C ILE A 343 -4.29 24.27 12.70
N LEU A 344 -5.41 24.79 13.20
CA LEU A 344 -6.67 24.05 13.32
C LEU A 344 -7.26 23.71 11.94
N LEU A 345 -6.90 22.55 11.39
CA LEU A 345 -7.37 22.07 10.09
C LEU A 345 -8.09 20.73 10.17
N ARG A 346 -7.50 19.77 10.90
CA ARG A 346 -8.03 18.42 11.07
C ARG A 346 -7.87 18.02 12.53
N PRO A 347 -8.60 18.69 13.43
CA PRO A 347 -8.51 18.41 14.85
C PRO A 347 -8.91 16.95 15.13
N ALA A 348 -8.15 16.30 15.99
CA ALA A 348 -8.42 14.95 16.45
C ALA A 348 -7.95 14.76 17.89
N ILE A 349 -8.53 13.77 18.55
CA ILE A 349 -8.06 13.29 19.85
C ILE A 349 -7.59 11.85 19.72
N ILE A 350 -6.39 11.60 20.21
CA ILE A 350 -5.85 10.27 20.42
C ILE A 350 -6.36 9.80 21.78
N ALA A 351 -6.99 8.64 21.80
CA ALA A 351 -7.47 8.02 23.01
C ALA A 351 -7.00 6.56 23.10
N THR A 352 -6.86 6.05 24.32
CA THR A 352 -6.71 4.64 24.62
C THR A 352 -7.99 4.13 25.25
N ILE A 353 -8.60 3.11 24.66
CA ILE A 353 -9.79 2.43 25.18
C ILE A 353 -9.30 1.16 25.89
N GLU A 354 -9.47 1.10 27.21
CA GLU A 354 -9.04 -0.01 28.07
C GLU A 354 -10.24 -0.84 28.51
N GLN A 355 -10.12 -2.17 28.39
CA GLN A 355 -11.10 -3.15 28.87
C GLN A 355 -10.34 -4.39 29.38
N ASN A 356 -10.60 -4.81 30.62
CA ASN A 356 -10.03 -6.02 31.21
C ASN A 356 -8.48 -6.10 31.08
N ASN A 357 -7.79 -4.98 31.33
CA ASN A 357 -6.34 -4.80 31.18
C ASN A 357 -5.78 -4.89 29.74
N ALA A 358 -6.65 -5.01 28.72
CA ALA A 358 -6.27 -4.84 27.32
C ALA A 358 -6.62 -3.41 26.86
N GLY A 359 -5.70 -2.76 26.13
CA GLY A 359 -5.87 -1.40 25.64
C GLY A 359 -5.75 -1.32 24.11
N GLY A 360 -6.67 -0.60 23.46
CA GLY A 360 -6.62 -0.28 22.04
C GLY A 360 -6.53 1.24 21.82
N ARG A 361 -5.63 1.68 20.93
CA ARG A 361 -5.57 3.10 20.53
C ARG A 361 -6.69 3.43 19.54
N ALA A 362 -7.32 4.57 19.74
CA ALA A 362 -8.36 5.15 18.91
C ALA A 362 -7.96 6.57 18.47
N ILE A 363 -8.37 6.95 17.27
CA ILE A 363 -8.13 8.28 16.72
C ILE A 363 -9.49 8.86 16.41
N LEU A 364 -9.87 9.87 17.17
CA LEU A 364 -11.19 10.49 17.16
C LEU A 364 -11.09 11.77 16.32
N GLU A 365 -11.29 11.65 15.01
CA GLU A 365 -11.36 12.79 14.11
C GLU A 365 -12.64 13.60 14.35
N LEU A 366 -12.55 14.94 14.26
CA LEU A 366 -13.68 15.81 14.51
C LEU A 366 -14.89 15.48 13.62
N GLY A 367 -16.03 15.24 14.25
CA GLY A 367 -17.30 14.96 13.58
C GLY A 367 -17.41 13.55 12.98
N LYS A 368 -16.39 12.69 13.12
CA LYS A 368 -16.41 11.33 12.59
C LYS A 368 -16.63 10.31 13.72
N PRO A 369 -17.65 9.44 13.61
CA PRO A 369 -17.86 8.41 14.62
C PRO A 369 -16.78 7.33 14.52
N PHE A 370 -16.15 7.02 15.65
CA PHE A 370 -15.26 5.87 15.81
C PHE A 370 -16.02 4.72 16.47
N HIS A 371 -15.90 3.52 15.90
CA HIS A 371 -16.60 2.33 16.36
C HIS A 371 -15.60 1.34 16.96
N TYR A 372 -15.81 0.95 18.22
CA TYR A 372 -14.98 0.00 18.93
C TYR A 372 -15.83 -1.18 19.40
N LYS A 373 -15.48 -2.40 18.96
CA LYS A 373 -16.18 -3.61 19.39
C LYS A 373 -15.69 -4.05 20.77
N THR A 374 -16.63 -4.31 21.67
CA THR A 374 -16.38 -4.79 23.03
C THR A 374 -17.20 -6.05 23.29
N GLU A 375 -16.93 -6.74 24.41
CA GLU A 375 -17.77 -7.88 24.84
C GLU A 375 -19.22 -7.48 25.18
N HIS A 376 -19.47 -6.18 25.43
CA HIS A 376 -20.78 -5.62 25.78
C HIS A 376 -21.51 -4.97 24.60
N GLY A 377 -20.95 -5.03 23.39
CA GLY A 377 -21.54 -4.45 22.18
C GLY A 377 -20.58 -3.57 21.39
N THR A 378 -21.10 -2.54 20.72
CA THR A 378 -20.27 -1.57 19.99
C THR A 378 -20.29 -0.25 20.73
N LEU A 379 -19.11 0.19 21.19
CA LEU A 379 -18.90 1.52 21.73
C LEU A 379 -18.71 2.51 20.56
N VAL A 380 -19.51 3.56 20.52
CA VAL A 380 -19.41 4.63 19.54
C VAL A 380 -18.88 5.88 20.23
N LEU A 381 -17.78 6.42 19.69
CA LEU A 381 -17.11 7.62 20.19
C LEU A 381 -17.20 8.71 19.13
N LEU A 382 -17.68 9.89 19.50
CA LEU A 382 -17.77 11.04 18.61
C LEU A 382 -17.16 12.27 19.28
N TYR A 383 -15.98 12.65 18.80
CA TYR A 383 -15.38 13.93 19.14
C TYR A 383 -16.03 15.03 18.29
N ARG A 384 -16.62 16.03 18.94
CA ARG A 384 -17.29 17.15 18.26
C ARG A 384 -17.20 18.44 19.05
N ARG A 385 -17.66 19.54 18.46
CA ARG A 385 -17.93 20.77 19.20
C ARG A 385 -19.21 20.62 20.00
N SER A 386 -19.19 21.09 21.24
CA SER A 386 -20.41 21.20 22.03
C SER A 386 -21.30 22.24 21.34
N PRO A 387 -22.58 21.92 21.07
CA PRO A 387 -23.53 22.94 20.65
C PRO A 387 -23.62 23.95 21.78
N MET A 388 -23.19 25.19 21.53
CA MET A 388 -23.36 26.28 22.48
C MET A 388 -24.84 26.28 22.88
N ALA A 389 -25.13 26.15 24.18
CA ALA A 389 -26.50 26.30 24.64
C ALA A 389 -27.02 27.64 24.08
N PRO A 390 -28.20 27.67 23.44
CA PRO A 390 -28.76 28.94 22.99
C PRO A 390 -28.73 29.87 24.21
N ALA A 391 -28.08 31.02 24.07
CA ALA A 391 -28.03 32.01 25.15
C ALA A 391 -29.45 32.20 25.65
N SER A 392 -29.69 31.96 26.94
CA SER A 392 -30.99 32.29 27.53
C SER A 392 -31.18 33.78 27.28
N ILE A 393 -32.16 34.11 26.43
CA ILE A 393 -32.60 35.48 26.25
C ILE A 393 -33.41 35.75 27.52
N ASP A 394 -32.74 36.30 28.52
CA ASP A 394 -33.38 36.81 29.73
C ASP A 394 -34.17 38.08 29.44
#